data_AF-A0A4R3YWE6-F1
#
_entry.id   AF-A0A4R3YWE6-F1
#
_cell.length_a   1.000
_cell.length_b   1.000
_cell.length_c   1.000
_cell.angle_alpha   90.00
_cell.angle_beta   90.00
_cell.angle_gamma   90.00
#
_symmetry.space_group_name_H-M   'P 1'
#
loop_
_entity.id
_entity.type
_entity.pdbx_description
1 polymer ?
#
loop_
_entity_poly.entity_id
_entity_poly.type
_entity_poly.pdbx_seq_one_letter_code
_entity_poly.pdbx_strand_id
1 'polypeptide(L)'
;MSPPFPNLISSCPVCRGDLALSVDELHDAAQMRLTASTALLNQLALSTHTDFDATSMSQAMTAVRRLVDEAAEFVVAIWREKGHVVNTPVQAA
;
A
#
# COMPACT_ATOMS: atom_id res chain seq x y z
N MET A 1 14.13 29.84 -6.45
CA MET A 1 12.94 29.00 -6.74
C MET A 1 13.32 27.57 -6.41
N SER A 2 12.92 27.13 -5.23
CA SER A 2 13.20 25.78 -4.71
C SER A 2 12.02 24.86 -5.06
N PRO A 3 12.25 23.56 -5.34
CA PRO A 3 11.16 22.64 -5.60
C PRO A 3 10.30 22.49 -4.33
N PRO A 4 8.97 22.50 -4.44
CA PRO A 4 8.13 22.16 -3.30
C PRO A 4 8.26 20.64 -3.10
N PHE A 5 8.54 20.22 -1.87
CA PHE A 5 8.60 18.80 -1.43
C PHE A 5 9.87 17.99 -1.78
N PRO A 6 11.03 18.23 -1.14
CA PRO A 6 12.14 17.26 -1.18
C PRO A 6 11.98 16.10 -0.18
N ASN A 7 11.04 16.17 0.78
CA ASN A 7 11.08 15.33 2.00
C ASN A 7 9.85 14.45 2.25
N LEU A 8 8.93 14.30 1.29
CA LEU A 8 7.85 13.30 1.42
C LEU A 8 8.25 11.90 0.93
N ILE A 9 9.48 11.74 0.43
CA ILE A 9 10.10 10.45 0.11
C ILE A 9 11.21 10.19 1.13
N SER A 10 10.89 10.03 2.42
CA SER A 10 11.96 9.77 3.42
C SER A 10 11.68 8.67 4.44
N SER A 11 10.54 7.99 4.37
CA SER A 11 10.25 6.87 5.29
C SER A 11 9.48 5.72 4.66
N CYS A 12 9.55 5.59 3.33
CA CYS A 12 9.01 4.41 2.67
C CYS A 12 10.18 3.45 2.43
N PRO A 13 10.42 2.43 3.28
CA PRO A 13 11.49 1.44 3.07
C PRO A 13 11.38 0.78 1.70
N VAL A 14 10.17 0.70 1.17
CA VAL A 14 9.85 0.29 -0.21
C VAL A 14 10.52 1.19 -1.27
N CYS A 15 10.54 2.50 -1.06
CA CYS A 15 11.10 3.45 -2.03
C CYS A 15 12.63 3.46 -2.03
N ARG A 16 13.29 2.94 -0.99
CA ARG A 16 14.76 2.86 -0.92
C ARG A 16 15.33 1.60 -1.56
N GLY A 17 14.50 0.68 -2.06
CA GLY A 17 14.97 -0.61 -2.58
C GLY A 17 15.55 -1.52 -1.49
N ASP A 18 15.35 -1.16 -0.23
CA ASP A 18 15.87 -1.84 0.97
C ASP A 18 14.78 -2.74 1.60
N LEU A 19 13.88 -3.24 0.74
CA LEU A 19 12.92 -4.26 1.14
C LEU A 19 13.68 -5.58 1.23
N ALA A 20 14.10 -5.92 2.44
CA ALA A 20 14.55 -7.27 2.77
C ALA A 20 13.43 -8.33 2.67
N LEU A 21 12.33 -8.03 1.96
CA LEU A 21 11.16 -8.87 1.77
C LEU A 21 11.10 -9.33 0.31
N SER A 22 10.87 -10.61 0.11
CA SER A 22 10.65 -11.23 -1.19
C SER A 22 9.39 -10.71 -1.88
N VAL A 23 9.29 -10.94 -3.19
CA VAL A 23 8.09 -10.59 -3.98
C VAL A 23 6.83 -11.27 -3.43
N ASP A 24 6.96 -12.50 -2.92
CA ASP A 24 5.84 -13.25 -2.33
C ASP A 24 5.41 -12.62 -1.00
N GLU A 25 6.35 -12.21 -0.13
CA GLU A 25 6.03 -11.50 1.11
C GLU A 25 5.37 -10.14 0.86
N LEU A 26 5.81 -9.42 -0.18
CA LEU A 26 5.17 -8.18 -0.62
C LEU A 26 3.75 -8.42 -1.15
N HIS A 27 3.55 -9.51 -1.89
CA HIS A 27 2.25 -9.89 -2.41
C HIS A 27 1.28 -10.23 -1.27
N ASP A 28 1.71 -11.05 -0.33
CA ASP A 28 0.93 -11.43 0.84
C ASP A 28 0.58 -10.22 1.70
N ALA A 29 1.53 -9.30 1.91
CA ALA A 29 1.29 -8.05 2.62
C ALA A 29 0.24 -7.17 1.91
N ALA A 30 0.35 -7.01 0.59
CA ALA A 30 -0.63 -6.26 -0.19
C ALA A 30 -2.02 -6.90 -0.13
N GLN A 31 -2.11 -8.22 -0.29
CA GLN A 31 -3.37 -8.96 -0.23
C GLN A 31 -4.01 -8.87 1.15
N MET A 32 -3.23 -8.97 2.22
CA MET A 32 -3.71 -8.84 3.59
C MET A 32 -4.30 -7.44 3.83
N ARG A 33 -3.65 -6.38 3.34
CA ARG A 33 -4.13 -5.00 3.47
C ARG A 33 -5.43 -4.76 2.70
N LEU A 34 -5.54 -5.27 1.47
CA LEU A 34 -6.77 -5.20 0.67
C LEU A 34 -7.92 -6.01 1.28
N THR A 35 -7.61 -7.16 1.88
CA THR A 35 -8.60 -7.99 2.58
C THR A 35 -9.14 -7.24 3.80
N ALA A 36 -8.25 -6.64 4.60
CA ALA A 36 -8.64 -5.84 5.74
C ALA A 36 -9.48 -4.61 5.35
N SER A 37 -9.12 -3.90 4.27
CA SER A 37 -9.90 -2.75 3.79
C SER A 37 -11.30 -3.18 3.33
N THR A 38 -11.42 -4.33 2.65
CA THR A 38 -12.70 -4.89 2.23
C THR A 38 -13.56 -5.30 3.42
N ALA A 39 -12.96 -5.92 4.45
CA ALA A 39 -13.67 -6.30 5.67
C ALA A 39 -14.24 -5.07 6.40
N LEU A 40 -13.47 -3.97 6.49
CA LEU A 40 -13.96 -2.71 7.08
C LEU A 40 -15.11 -2.11 6.26
N LEU A 41 -15.01 -2.08 4.93
CA LEU A 41 -16.10 -1.59 4.08
C LEU A 41 -17.38 -2.42 4.25
N ASN A 42 -17.26 -3.74 4.36
CA ASN A 42 -18.40 -4.62 4.63
C ASN A 42 -19.02 -4.35 6.00
N GLN A 43 -18.21 -4.17 7.04
CA GLN A 43 -18.70 -3.81 8.38
C GLN A 43 -19.43 -2.46 8.35
N LEU A 44 -18.89 -1.46 7.65
CA LEU A 44 -19.54 -0.16 7.51
C LEU A 44 -20.87 -0.27 6.79
N ALA A 45 -20.94 -1.00 5.68
CA ALA A 45 -22.18 -1.22 4.93
C ALA A 45 -23.26 -1.95 5.76
N LEU A 46 -22.87 -2.82 6.68
CA LEU A 46 -23.79 -3.45 7.62
C LEU A 46 -24.25 -2.47 8.71
N SER A 47 -23.35 -1.60 9.18
CA SER A 47 -23.64 -0.63 10.26
C SER A 47 -24.52 0.55 9.84
N THR A 48 -24.58 0.87 8.54
CA THR A 48 -25.38 2.01 8.03
C THR A 48 -26.88 1.89 8.27
N HIS A 49 -27.38 0.69 8.56
CA HIS A 49 -28.80 0.43 8.78
C HIS A 49 -29.22 0.37 10.26
N THR A 50 -28.28 0.43 11.21
CA THR A 50 -28.59 0.23 12.64
C THR A 50 -28.16 1.40 13.52
N ASP A 51 -26.89 1.80 13.48
CA ASP A 51 -26.29 2.78 14.41
C ASP A 51 -25.34 3.72 13.65
N PHE A 52 -25.91 4.60 12.84
CA PHE A 52 -25.11 5.53 12.03
C PHE A 52 -24.47 6.63 12.88
N ASP A 53 -23.17 6.50 13.15
CA ASP A 53 -22.32 7.57 13.67
C ASP A 53 -21.35 8.05 12.59
N ALA A 54 -21.51 9.32 12.19
CA ALA A 54 -20.69 9.96 11.17
C ALA A 54 -19.20 10.05 11.57
N THR A 55 -18.91 10.14 12.87
CA THR A 55 -17.52 10.22 13.36
C THR A 55 -16.83 8.87 13.20
N SER A 56 -17.45 7.80 13.69
CA SER A 56 -16.96 6.43 13.52
C SER A 56 -16.84 6.05 12.03
N MET A 57 -17.80 6.45 11.20
CA MET A 57 -17.75 6.25 9.75
C MET A 57 -16.53 6.97 9.13
N SER A 58 -16.29 8.24 9.48
CA SER A 58 -15.14 9.00 8.98
C SER A 58 -13.80 8.38 9.40
N GLN A 59 -13.71 7.87 10.64
CA GLN A 59 -12.52 7.20 11.14
C GLN A 59 -12.27 5.88 10.40
N ALA A 60 -13.31 5.07 10.22
CA ALA A 60 -13.22 3.81 9.50
C ALA A 60 -12.86 4.01 8.02
N MET A 61 -13.43 5.02 7.35
CA MET A 61 -13.05 5.39 5.98
C MET A 61 -11.59 5.88 5.89
N THR A 62 -11.10 6.58 6.91
CA THR A 62 -9.67 6.97 6.99
C THR A 62 -8.77 5.74 7.14
N ALA A 63 -9.18 4.76 7.94
CA ALA A 63 -8.46 3.50 8.09
C ALA A 63 -8.45 2.69 6.79
N VAL A 64 -9.58 2.60 6.09
CA VAL A 64 -9.68 1.98 4.75
C VAL A 64 -8.70 2.63 3.78
N ARG A 65 -8.70 3.97 3.70
CA ARG A 65 -7.76 4.70 2.82
C ARG A 65 -6.31 4.35 3.13
N ARG A 66 -5.92 4.38 4.41
CA ARG A 66 -4.55 4.05 4.82
C ARG A 66 -4.14 2.63 4.42
N LEU A 67 -5.02 1.65 4.61
CA LEU A 67 -4.74 0.26 4.22
C LEU A 67 -4.56 0.12 2.70
N VAL A 68 -5.39 0.81 1.91
CA VAL A 68 -5.28 0.81 0.45
C VAL A 68 -4.01 1.52 -0.02
N ASP A 69 -3.65 2.64 0.59
CA ASP A 69 -2.40 3.36 0.29
C ASP A 69 -1.18 2.47 0.59
N GLU A 70 -1.16 1.78 1.75
CA GLU A 70 -0.11 0.80 2.10
C GLU A 70 -0.07 -0.36 1.09
N ALA A 71 -1.21 -0.90 0.68
CA ALA A 71 -1.26 -1.97 -0.33
C ALA A 71 -0.72 -1.50 -1.69
N ALA A 72 -1.03 -0.27 -2.10
CA ALA A 72 -0.55 0.31 -3.35
C ALA A 72 0.97 0.46 -3.36
N GLU A 73 1.57 0.85 -2.23
CA GLU A 73 3.03 0.90 -2.08
C GLU A 73 3.67 -0.48 -2.33
N PHE A 74 3.11 -1.55 -1.75
CA PHE A 74 3.61 -2.91 -1.98
C PHE A 74 3.44 -3.36 -3.44
N VAL A 75 2.32 -3.04 -4.09
CA VAL A 75 2.11 -3.36 -5.51
C VAL A 75 3.11 -2.63 -6.41
N VAL A 76 3.39 -1.35 -6.12
CA VAL A 76 4.41 -0.58 -6.83
C VAL A 76 5.81 -1.17 -6.59
N ALA A 77 6.10 -1.66 -5.39
CA ALA A 77 7.34 -2.37 -5.08
C ALA A 77 7.53 -3.59 -5.98
N ILE A 78 6.50 -4.45 -6.04
CA ILE A 78 6.50 -5.66 -6.87
C ILE A 78 6.69 -5.32 -8.34
N TRP A 79 6.02 -4.26 -8.82
CA TRP A 79 6.16 -3.82 -10.21
C TRP A 79 7.57 -3.34 -10.53
N ARG A 80 8.20 -2.56 -9.62
CA ARG A 80 9.58 -2.11 -9.78
C ARG A 80 10.57 -3.28 -9.77
N GLU A 81 10.38 -4.25 -8.88
CA GLU A 81 11.25 -5.43 -8.81
C GLU A 81 11.17 -6.26 -10.10
N LYS A 82 9.95 -6.52 -10.60
CA LYS A 82 9.76 -7.17 -11.90
C LYS A 82 10.36 -6.35 -13.07
N GLY A 83 10.25 -5.03 -13.01
CA GLY A 83 10.86 -4.13 -13.99
C GLY A 83 12.38 -4.11 -13.95
N HIS A 84 13.01 -4.28 -12.79
CA HIS A 84 14.46 -4.45 -12.66
C HIS A 84 14.93 -5.78 -13.24
N VAL A 85 14.22 -6.88 -12.99
CA VAL A 85 14.55 -8.20 -13.58
C VAL A 85 14.59 -8.14 -15.11
N VAL A 86 13.64 -7.43 -15.73
CA VAL A 86 13.58 -7.27 -17.21
C VAL A 86 14.69 -6.37 -17.75
N ASN A 87 15.22 -5.44 -16.95
CA ASN A 87 16.25 -4.48 -17.35
C ASN A 87 17.66 -4.85 -16.89
N THR A 88 17.88 -6.04 -16.33
CA THR A 88 19.24 -6.56 -16.12
C THR A 88 19.80 -6.96 -17.49
N PRO A 89 20.72 -6.19 -18.12
CA PRO A 89 21.43 -6.73 -19.26
C PRO A 89 22.16 -7.97 -18.77
N VAL A 90 22.03 -9.06 -19.52
CA VAL A 90 22.94 -10.20 -19.43
C VAL A 90 24.34 -9.65 -19.68
N GLN A 91 25.01 -9.25 -18.61
CA GLN A 91 26.42 -8.93 -18.64
C GLN A 91 27.12 -10.28 -18.60
N ALA A 92 27.25 -10.86 -19.79
CA ALA A 92 28.07 -12.04 -20.03
C ALA A 92 29.49 -11.75 -19.54
N ALA A 93 29.96 -12.58 -18.62
CA ALA A 93 31.35 -12.74 -18.26
C ALA A 93 31.75 -14.18 -18.59
#